data_AF-A0A5N5FCD7-F1
#
_entry.id   AF-A0A5N5FCD7-F1
#
_cell.length_a   1.000
_cell.length_b   1.000
_cell.length_c   1.000
_cell.angle_alpha   90.00
_cell.angle_beta   90.00
_cell.angle_gamma   90.00
#
_symmetry.space_group_name_H-M   'P 1'
#
loop_
_entity.id
_entity.type
_entity.pdbx_description
1 polymer ?
#
loop_
_entity_poly.entity_id
_entity_poly.type
_entity_poly.pdbx_seq_one_letter_code
_entity_poly.pdbx_strand_id
1 'polypeptide(L)'
;MRSIFEENDVICVEVRGFQHDGLHLQARSQKYGKQHFHHLENYGIDLILGCNGFIWVGERIEVTDDMVVDHKSEQDAIKADKNSFSPEDQEKNYTPQQTRESICRTANAIRVLSALGINITVEMIMETVDLSSSINVAIHEMLGAEFCVLVAEKEAVRRSMTKKK
;
A
#
# COMPACT_ATOMS: atom_id res chain seq x y z
N MET A 1 -18.01 6.03 19.08
CA MET A 1 -17.06 5.13 18.39
C MET A 1 -17.59 4.69 17.03
N ARG A 2 -18.83 4.20 16.91
CA ARG A 2 -19.45 3.88 15.60
C ARG A 2 -19.55 5.05 14.61
N SER A 3 -19.42 6.29 15.08
CA SER A 3 -19.37 7.49 14.26
C SER A 3 -17.99 7.79 13.67
N ILE A 4 -16.96 7.01 14.01
CA ILE A 4 -15.56 7.20 13.57
C ILE A 4 -15.07 5.94 12.87
N PHE A 5 -15.37 4.76 13.43
CA PHE A 5 -15.06 3.47 12.84
C PHE A 5 -16.32 2.60 12.80
N GLU A 6 -16.54 1.97 11.66
CA GLU A 6 -17.61 1.00 11.44
C GLU A 6 -17.06 -0.43 11.38
N GLU A 7 -17.96 -1.42 11.44
CA GLU A 7 -17.56 -2.82 11.35
C GLU A 7 -17.00 -3.12 9.96
N ASN A 8 -15.86 -3.82 9.90
CA ASN A 8 -15.09 -4.12 8.69
C ASN A 8 -14.25 -2.98 8.11
N ASP A 9 -14.15 -1.85 8.81
CA ASP A 9 -13.16 -0.83 8.45
C ASP A 9 -11.74 -1.39 8.52
N VAL A 10 -10.95 -1.07 7.50
CA VAL A 10 -9.51 -1.37 7.47
C VAL A 10 -8.77 -0.16 8.02
N ILE A 11 -8.06 -0.36 9.12
CA ILE A 11 -7.28 0.70 9.78
C ILE A 11 -5.78 0.36 9.77
N CYS A 12 -4.96 1.37 9.50
CA CYS A 12 -3.51 1.26 9.69
C CYS A 12 -3.15 1.74 11.10
N VAL A 13 -2.43 0.90 11.85
CA VAL A 13 -2.12 1.15 13.28
C VAL A 13 -0.73 0.67 13.65
N GLU A 14 -0.12 1.31 14.65
CA GLU A 14 1.10 0.84 15.29
C GLU A 14 0.78 0.10 16.61
N VAL A 15 1.61 -0.90 16.95
CA VAL A 15 1.54 -1.59 18.24
C VAL A 15 2.28 -0.73 19.27
N ARG A 16 1.53 -0.14 20.20
CA ARG A 16 2.08 0.70 21.27
C ARG A 16 2.61 -0.11 22.44
N GLY A 17 2.02 -1.28 22.71
CA GLY A 17 2.44 -2.13 23.82
C GLY A 17 1.73 -3.48 23.83
N PHE A 18 2.32 -4.38 24.61
CA PHE A 18 1.78 -5.71 24.89
C PHE A 18 1.14 -5.72 26.27
N GLN A 19 -0.04 -6.31 26.37
CA GLN A 19 -0.72 -6.60 27.63
C GLN A 19 -0.80 -8.11 27.82
N HIS A 20 -1.16 -8.55 29.02
CA HIS A 20 -1.23 -9.97 29.37
C HIS A 20 -2.15 -10.77 28.42
N ASP A 21 -3.20 -10.12 27.90
CA ASP A 21 -4.24 -10.76 27.08
C ASP A 21 -4.35 -10.15 25.66
N GLY A 22 -3.40 -9.31 25.21
CA GLY A 22 -3.50 -8.74 23.86
C GLY A 22 -2.56 -7.60 23.49
N LEU A 23 -2.86 -6.99 22.34
CA LEU A 23 -2.11 -5.88 21.76
C LEU A 23 -2.84 -4.56 21.96
N HIS A 24 -2.10 -3.52 22.35
CA HIS A 24 -2.60 -2.16 22.41
C HIS A 24 -2.20 -1.41 21.13
N LEU A 25 -3.20 -0.98 20.35
CA LEU A 25 -3.02 -0.38 19.03
C LEU A 25 -3.25 1.14 19.07
N GLN A 26 -2.50 1.88 18.27
CA GLN A 26 -2.64 3.33 18.12
C GLN A 26 -2.60 3.73 16.64
N ALA A 27 -3.55 4.56 16.20
CA ALA A 27 -3.63 5.05 14.82
C ALA A 27 -2.78 6.31 14.53
N ARG A 28 -1.88 6.68 15.45
CA ARG A 28 -1.00 7.85 15.32
C ARG A 28 0.43 7.38 15.12
N SER A 29 0.96 7.53 13.91
CA SER A 29 2.35 7.21 13.59
C SER A 29 3.27 8.25 14.23
N GLN A 30 3.85 7.94 15.40
CA GLN A 30 4.79 8.87 16.06
C GLN A 30 6.26 8.55 15.76
N LYS A 31 6.59 7.30 15.37
CA LYS A 31 8.00 6.85 15.41
C LYS A 31 8.49 5.96 14.25
N TYR A 32 7.64 5.28 13.47
CA TYR A 32 8.09 4.22 12.54
C TYR A 32 7.54 4.29 11.10
N GLY A 33 6.90 5.39 10.71
CA GLY A 33 6.12 5.49 9.46
C GLY A 33 6.86 5.44 8.12
N LYS A 34 8.19 5.27 8.06
CA LYS A 34 8.94 5.39 6.78
C LYS A 34 9.24 4.07 6.07
N GLN A 35 9.29 2.94 6.77
CA GLN A 35 9.78 1.68 6.17
C GLN A 35 8.67 0.84 5.53
N HIS A 36 7.42 0.99 5.96
CA HIS A 36 6.29 0.14 5.53
C HIS A 36 5.36 0.84 4.54
N PHE A 37 5.52 2.15 4.36
CA PHE A 37 4.71 2.98 3.47
C PHE A 37 5.55 3.28 2.24
N HIS A 38 5.06 2.87 1.08
CA HIS A 38 5.77 3.00 -0.17
C HIS A 38 4.89 3.71 -1.18
N HIS A 39 5.40 4.82 -1.69
CA HIS A 39 4.79 5.52 -2.80
C HIS A 39 5.38 5.00 -4.11
N LEU A 40 4.52 4.49 -4.99
CA LEU A 40 4.92 3.94 -6.28
C LEU A 40 4.52 4.93 -7.39
N GLU A 41 5.31 6.00 -7.52
CA GLU A 41 5.06 7.16 -8.42
C GLU A 41 4.67 6.73 -9.83
N ASN A 42 5.43 5.81 -10.43
CA ASN A 42 5.22 5.33 -11.80
C ASN A 42 3.86 4.64 -12.04
N TYR A 43 3.17 4.24 -10.97
CA TYR A 43 1.91 3.50 -11.04
C TYR A 43 0.73 4.27 -10.43
N GLY A 44 0.99 5.40 -9.77
CA GLY A 44 -0.04 6.22 -9.12
C GLY A 44 -0.69 5.54 -7.90
N ILE A 45 0.04 4.66 -7.21
CA ILE A 45 -0.48 3.88 -6.08
C ILE A 45 0.38 4.00 -4.84
N ASP A 46 -0.24 3.79 -3.68
CA ASP A 46 0.40 3.62 -2.39
C ASP A 46 0.32 2.15 -1.96
N LEU A 47 1.42 1.66 -1.39
CA LEU A 47 1.59 0.30 -0.89
C LEU A 47 1.97 0.33 0.59
N ILE A 48 1.19 -0.36 1.42
CA ILE A 48 1.45 -0.51 2.86
C ILE A 48 1.71 -1.98 3.18
N LEU A 49 2.91 -2.27 3.69
CA LEU A 49 3.33 -3.62 4.07
C LEU A 49 3.25 -3.81 5.59
N GLY A 50 2.12 -4.32 6.09
CA GLY A 50 1.91 -4.58 7.51
C GLY A 50 2.77 -5.73 8.04
N CYS A 51 3.33 -5.56 9.24
CA CYS A 51 4.14 -6.60 9.89
C CYS A 51 3.35 -7.87 10.27
N ASN A 52 2.03 -7.79 10.25
CA ASN A 52 1.11 -8.91 10.48
C ASN A 52 0.79 -9.71 9.20
N GLY A 53 1.40 -9.37 8.07
CA GLY A 53 1.16 -10.01 6.77
C GLY A 53 -0.03 -9.43 6.00
N PHE A 54 -0.77 -8.47 6.57
CA PHE A 54 -1.76 -7.73 5.80
C PHE A 54 -1.07 -6.67 4.95
N ILE A 55 -1.41 -6.65 3.67
CA ILE A 55 -0.87 -5.71 2.68
C ILE A 55 -2.02 -4.92 2.09
N TRP A 56 -1.88 -3.60 2.05
CA TRP A 56 -2.85 -2.70 1.43
C TRP A 56 -2.25 -2.06 0.19
N VAL A 57 -3.04 -2.00 -0.88
CA VAL A 57 -2.69 -1.37 -2.16
C VAL A 57 -3.85 -0.48 -2.56
N GLY A 58 -3.60 0.79 -2.85
CA GLY A 58 -4.65 1.72 -3.25
C GLY A 58 -4.12 2.88 -4.07
N GLU A 59 -5.04 3.64 -4.66
CA GLU A 59 -4.73 4.88 -5.38
C GLU A 59 -4.04 5.88 -4.46
N ARG A 60 -3.05 6.60 -4.99
CA ARG A 60 -2.44 7.72 -4.28
C ARG A 60 -3.46 8.84 -4.11
N ILE A 61 -3.72 9.22 -2.87
CA ILE A 61 -4.48 10.43 -2.55
C ILE A 61 -3.47 11.49 -2.12
N GLU A 62 -3.43 12.62 -2.82
CA GLU A 62 -2.69 13.79 -2.36
C GLU A 62 -3.38 14.33 -1.11
N VAL A 63 -2.76 14.12 0.05
CA VAL A 63 -3.22 14.74 1.28
C VAL A 63 -2.77 16.19 1.25
N THR A 64 -3.67 17.11 0.96
CA THR A 64 -3.49 18.52 1.33
C THR A 64 -3.33 18.57 2.85
N ASP A 65 -2.28 19.23 3.30
CA ASP A 65 -1.67 19.17 4.64
C ASP A 65 -2.52 19.83 5.75
N ASP A 66 -3.82 19.50 5.84
CA ASP A 66 -4.79 20.16 6.71
C ASP A 66 -5.04 19.40 8.04
N MET A 67 -4.26 18.36 8.33
CA MET A 67 -4.39 17.53 9.54
C MET A 67 -3.20 17.57 10.51
N VAL A 68 -2.24 18.48 10.31
CA VAL A 68 -1.27 18.78 11.36
C VAL A 68 -1.91 19.75 12.35
N VAL A 69 -2.52 19.21 13.41
CA VAL A 69 -2.80 19.98 14.63
C VAL A 69 -1.47 20.22 15.34
N ASP A 70 -0.63 21.06 14.75
CA ASP A 70 0.49 21.67 15.46
C ASP A 70 -0.01 22.93 16.15
N HIS A 71 0.39 23.10 17.40
CA HIS A 71 0.00 24.24 18.22
C HIS A 71 0.40 25.55 17.52
N LYS A 72 -0.58 26.30 17.03
CA LYS A 72 -0.38 27.63 16.43
C LYS A 72 0.34 28.54 17.43
N SER A 73 1.57 28.94 17.11
CA SER A 73 2.04 30.29 17.44
C SER A 73 1.28 31.25 16.54
N GLU A 74 0.57 32.18 17.18
CA GLU A 74 -0.22 33.23 16.56
C GLU A 74 0.62 34.09 15.61
N GLN A 75 0.17 34.22 14.36
CA GLN A 75 -0.01 35.48 13.61
C GLN A 75 0.00 35.17 12.10
N ASP A 76 -1.20 35.10 11.54
CA ASP A 76 -1.62 35.89 10.38
C ASP A 76 -2.89 35.27 9.78
N ALA A 77 -4.02 35.89 10.11
CA ALA A 77 -5.26 35.68 9.42
C ALA A 77 -5.18 36.40 8.07
N ILE A 78 -5.57 35.74 6.97
CA ILE A 78 -6.48 36.27 5.93
C ILE A 78 -6.85 35.15 4.94
N LYS A 79 -8.12 34.76 5.05
CA LYS A 79 -9.09 34.33 4.01
C LYS A 79 -9.13 32.90 3.43
N ALA A 80 -10.38 32.40 3.52
CA ALA A 80 -11.07 31.41 2.68
C ALA A 80 -10.65 29.94 2.87
N ASP A 81 -11.53 28.95 2.96
CA ASP A 81 -12.96 28.90 2.73
C ASP A 81 -13.56 27.80 3.63
N LYS A 82 -14.82 27.95 4.02
CA LYS A 82 -15.51 26.97 4.87
C LYS A 82 -15.96 25.79 4.01
N ASN A 83 -15.14 24.75 3.88
CA ASN A 83 -15.66 23.42 3.60
C ASN A 83 -15.68 22.61 4.90
N SER A 84 -16.84 22.65 5.54
CA SER A 84 -17.27 21.62 6.48
C SER A 84 -17.06 20.24 5.84
N PHE A 85 -16.46 19.31 6.59
CA PHE A 85 -16.42 17.88 6.25
C PHE A 85 -17.86 17.37 6.15
N SER A 86 -18.41 17.45 4.94
CA SER A 86 -19.65 16.81 4.53
C SER A 86 -19.21 15.50 3.87
N PRO A 87 -19.66 14.33 4.35
CA PRO A 87 -19.38 13.05 3.68
C PRO A 87 -20.13 12.92 2.34
N GLU A 88 -20.82 13.97 1.88
CA GLU A 88 -21.70 13.96 0.71
C GLU A 88 -21.03 14.62 -0.53
N ASP A 89 -19.90 15.31 -0.37
CA ASP A 89 -19.18 16.01 -1.45
C ASP A 89 -18.05 15.17 -2.09
N GLN A 90 -18.05 13.84 -1.90
CA GLN A 90 -17.33 12.94 -2.81
C GLN A 90 -18.06 12.92 -4.15
N GLU A 91 -17.88 13.99 -4.94
CA GLU A 91 -17.99 13.90 -6.39
C GLU A 91 -17.31 12.60 -6.82
N LYS A 92 -18.02 11.79 -7.61
CA LYS A 92 -17.60 10.46 -8.08
C LYS A 92 -16.33 10.55 -8.92
N ASN A 93 -15.19 10.83 -8.30
CA ASN A 93 -13.88 10.64 -8.87
C ASN A 93 -13.61 9.14 -8.83
N TYR A 94 -14.07 8.47 -9.89
CA TYR A 94 -13.70 7.09 -10.12
C TYR A 94 -12.19 7.01 -10.28
N THR A 95 -11.55 6.13 -9.52
CA THR A 95 -10.15 5.77 -9.73
C THR A 95 -9.92 5.45 -11.21
N PRO A 96 -8.98 6.11 -11.91
CA PRO A 96 -8.75 5.92 -13.34
C PRO A 96 -8.50 4.44 -13.68
N GLN A 97 -8.88 4.01 -14.89
CA GLN A 97 -8.71 2.62 -15.32
C GLN A 97 -7.26 2.16 -15.19
N GLN A 98 -6.31 2.98 -15.62
CA GLN A 98 -4.88 2.69 -15.52
C GLN A 98 -4.44 2.45 -14.07
N THR A 99 -4.88 3.28 -13.12
CA THR A 99 -4.59 3.11 -11.69
C THR A 99 -5.21 1.82 -11.16
N ARG A 100 -6.46 1.49 -11.54
CA ARG A 100 -7.08 0.20 -11.13
C ARG A 100 -6.31 -1.00 -11.66
N GLU A 101 -5.83 -0.93 -12.91
CA GLU A 101 -4.99 -1.97 -13.51
C GLU A 101 -3.67 -2.12 -12.74
N SER A 102 -3.02 -1.00 -12.37
CA SER A 102 -1.83 -1.00 -11.52
C SER A 102 -2.07 -1.64 -10.15
N ILE A 103 -3.19 -1.30 -9.48
CA ILE A 103 -3.59 -1.90 -8.20
C ILE A 103 -3.73 -3.42 -8.35
N CYS A 104 -4.49 -3.88 -9.35
CA CYS A 104 -4.73 -5.30 -9.57
C CYS A 104 -3.46 -6.07 -9.93
N ARG A 105 -2.60 -5.50 -10.79
CA ARG A 105 -1.32 -6.10 -11.19
C ARG A 105 -0.38 -6.24 -9.99
N THR A 106 -0.30 -5.21 -9.15
CA THR A 106 0.48 -5.22 -7.90
C THR A 106 -0.06 -6.26 -6.91
N ALA A 107 -1.38 -6.32 -6.74
CA ALA A 107 -2.02 -7.30 -5.88
C ALA A 107 -1.77 -8.75 -6.36
N ASN A 108 -1.78 -8.99 -7.67
CA ASN A 108 -1.47 -10.30 -8.24
C ASN A 108 0.01 -10.65 -8.12
N ALA A 109 0.92 -9.69 -8.30
CA ALA A 109 2.34 -9.90 -8.02
C ALA A 109 2.57 -10.35 -6.57
N ILE A 110 1.94 -9.70 -5.59
CA ILE A 110 1.99 -10.09 -4.17
C ILE A 110 1.49 -11.53 -3.96
N ARG A 111 0.36 -11.90 -4.59
CA ARG A 111 -0.21 -13.26 -4.50
C ARG A 111 0.71 -14.32 -5.10
N VAL A 112 1.32 -14.05 -6.24
CA VAL A 112 2.28 -14.97 -6.89
C VAL A 112 3.51 -15.17 -6.00
N LEU A 113 4.10 -14.08 -5.50
CA LEU A 113 5.24 -14.16 -4.58
C LEU A 113 4.91 -14.95 -3.31
N SER A 114 3.73 -14.70 -2.72
CA SER A 114 3.23 -15.41 -1.56
C SER A 114 3.06 -16.91 -1.84
N ALA A 115 2.42 -17.27 -2.96
CA ALA A 115 2.19 -18.66 -3.35
C ALA A 115 3.51 -19.43 -3.58
N LEU A 116 4.54 -18.74 -4.07
CA LEU A 116 5.87 -19.31 -4.30
C LEU A 116 6.75 -19.34 -3.03
N GLY A 117 6.28 -18.81 -1.90
CA GLY A 117 7.06 -18.71 -0.67
C GLY A 117 8.28 -17.78 -0.82
N ILE A 118 8.19 -16.78 -1.69
CA ILE A 118 9.24 -15.78 -1.90
C ILE A 118 9.02 -14.63 -0.91
N ASN A 119 10.11 -14.10 -0.34
CA ASN A 119 10.03 -12.95 0.56
C ASN A 119 9.42 -11.74 -0.16
N ILE A 120 8.38 -11.18 0.43
CA ILE A 120 7.62 -10.06 -0.14
C ILE A 120 8.31 -8.76 0.29
N THR A 121 9.12 -8.21 -0.61
CA THR A 121 9.70 -6.86 -0.51
C THR A 121 9.19 -5.99 -1.64
N VAL A 122 9.28 -4.67 -1.49
CA VAL A 122 8.88 -3.73 -2.55
C VAL A 122 9.63 -4.02 -3.84
N GLU A 123 10.94 -4.25 -3.77
CA GLU A 123 11.78 -4.60 -4.92
C GLU A 123 11.22 -5.84 -5.65
N MET A 124 10.93 -6.92 -4.93
CA MET A 124 10.38 -8.15 -5.54
C MET A 124 8.99 -7.94 -6.15
N ILE A 125 8.15 -7.14 -5.51
CA ILE A 125 6.81 -6.79 -6.03
C ILE A 125 6.98 -6.03 -7.35
N MET A 126 7.80 -4.98 -7.36
CA MET A 126 8.03 -4.13 -8.52
C MET A 126 8.64 -4.92 -9.67
N GLU A 127 9.65 -5.73 -9.40
CA GLU A 127 10.25 -6.61 -10.41
C GLU A 127 9.25 -7.60 -11.03
N THR A 128 8.26 -8.05 -10.26
CA THR A 128 7.21 -8.97 -10.73
C THR A 128 6.15 -8.23 -11.54
N VAL A 129 5.78 -7.01 -11.11
CA VAL A 129 4.91 -6.11 -11.88
C VAL A 129 5.57 -5.78 -13.22
N ASP A 130 6.83 -5.38 -13.22
CA ASP A 130 7.59 -5.05 -14.43
C ASP A 130 7.76 -6.25 -15.34
N LEU A 131 8.04 -7.42 -14.78
CA LEU A 131 8.07 -8.66 -15.55
C LEU A 131 6.74 -8.85 -16.26
N SER A 132 5.61 -8.81 -15.53
CA SER A 132 4.28 -9.01 -16.08
C SER A 132 3.91 -8.01 -17.20
N SER A 133 4.35 -6.75 -17.07
CA SER A 133 4.18 -5.73 -18.10
C SER A 133 5.08 -5.97 -19.31
N SER A 134 6.34 -6.38 -19.09
CA SER A 134 7.32 -6.61 -20.15
C SER A 134 6.92 -7.75 -21.09
N ILE A 135 6.34 -8.82 -20.52
CA ILE A 135 5.81 -9.95 -21.30
C ILE A 135 4.35 -9.77 -21.71
N ASN A 136 3.77 -8.61 -21.41
CA ASN A 136 2.38 -8.24 -21.73
C ASN A 136 1.34 -9.29 -21.27
N VAL A 137 1.55 -9.89 -20.09
CA VAL A 137 0.61 -10.83 -19.50
C VAL A 137 -0.63 -10.08 -19.01
N ALA A 138 -1.81 -10.60 -19.35
CA ALA A 138 -3.05 -10.04 -18.89
C ALA A 138 -3.18 -10.21 -17.38
N ILE A 139 -3.79 -9.23 -16.69
CA ILE A 139 -3.87 -9.22 -15.22
C ILE A 139 -4.47 -10.51 -14.65
N HIS A 140 -5.49 -11.05 -15.30
CA HIS A 140 -6.18 -12.28 -14.87
C HIS A 140 -5.36 -13.55 -15.09
N GLU A 141 -4.38 -13.52 -16.00
CA GLU A 141 -3.49 -14.65 -16.30
C GLU A 141 -2.27 -14.70 -15.38
N MET A 142 -1.98 -13.62 -14.64
CA MET A 142 -0.84 -13.57 -13.71
C MET A 142 -0.87 -14.64 -12.62
N LEU A 143 -2.05 -15.14 -12.25
CA LEU A 143 -2.15 -16.22 -11.25
C LEU A 143 -2.01 -17.62 -11.88
N GLY A 144 -1.83 -17.70 -13.19
CA GLY A 144 -1.64 -18.94 -13.93
C GLY A 144 -0.27 -19.57 -13.69
N ALA A 145 -0.19 -20.89 -13.91
CA ALA A 145 1.03 -21.66 -13.70
C ALA A 145 2.21 -21.14 -14.55
N GLU A 146 1.94 -20.71 -15.79
CA GLU A 146 2.97 -20.18 -16.69
C GLU A 146 3.68 -18.96 -16.09
N PHE A 147 2.92 -17.99 -15.58
CA PHE A 147 3.50 -16.80 -14.96
C PHE A 147 4.21 -17.13 -13.63
N CYS A 148 3.64 -18.01 -12.81
CA CYS A 148 4.26 -18.45 -11.56
C CYS A 148 5.62 -19.12 -11.80
N VAL A 149 5.74 -19.97 -12.84
CA VAL A 149 7.01 -20.61 -13.21
C VAL A 149 8.04 -19.56 -13.62
N LEU A 150 7.65 -18.59 -14.47
CA LEU A 150 8.56 -17.50 -14.89
C LEU A 150 9.08 -16.68 -13.70
N VAL A 151 8.22 -16.35 -12.74
CA VAL A 151 8.63 -15.63 -11.52
C VAL A 151 9.58 -16.47 -10.68
N ALA A 152 9.30 -17.78 -10.53
CA ALA A 152 10.16 -18.69 -9.79
C ALA A 152 11.55 -18.87 -10.44
N GLU A 153 11.61 -18.97 -11.77
CA GLU A 153 12.85 -19.06 -12.53
C GLU A 153 13.71 -17.80 -12.37
N LYS A 154 13.09 -16.61 -12.51
CA LYS A 154 13.78 -15.32 -12.30
C LYS A 154 14.37 -15.23 -10.88
N GLU A 155 13.58 -15.62 -9.89
CA GLU A 155 14.02 -15.65 -8.49
C GLU A 155 15.17 -16.67 -8.25
N ALA A 156 15.10 -17.85 -8.87
CA ALA A 156 16.14 -18.86 -8.76
C ALA A 156 17.48 -18.36 -9.35
N VAL A 157 17.42 -17.69 -10.51
CA VAL A 157 18.58 -17.05 -11.14
C VAL A 157 19.18 -16.00 -10.20
N ARG A 158 18.35 -15.11 -9.64
CA ARG A 158 18.79 -14.08 -8.69
C ARG A 158 19.56 -14.68 -7.50
N ARG A 159 18.99 -15.71 -6.86
CA ARG A 159 19.64 -16.42 -5.73
C ARG A 159 20.96 -17.09 -6.13
N SER A 160 21.07 -17.59 -7.36
CA SER A 160 22.29 -18.22 -7.85
C SER A 160 23.44 -17.21 -8.03
N MET A 161 23.12 -15.97 -8.39
CA MET A 161 24.11 -14.90 -8.55
C MET A 161 24.62 -14.37 -7.21
N THR A 162 23.74 -14.26 -6.20
CA THR A 162 24.14 -13.80 -4.86
C THR A 162 25.11 -14.77 -4.16
N LYS A 163 24.99 -16.08 -4.41
CA LYS A 163 25.89 -17.11 -3.84
C LYS A 163 27.29 -17.15 -4.46
N LYS A 164 27.51 -16.47 -5.59
CA LYS A 164 28.82 -16.43 -6.29
C LYS A 164 29.69 -15.23 -5.88
N LYS A 165 29.21 -14.37 -4.98
CA LYS A 165 29.96 -13.31 -4.32
C LYS A 165 30.32 -13.73 -2.91
#